data_AF-A0A7D5M7M4-F1
#
_entry.id   AF-A0A7D5M7M4-F1
#
_cell.length_a   1.000
_cell.length_b   1.000
_cell.length_c   1.000
_cell.angle_alpha   90.00
_cell.angle_beta   90.00
_cell.angle_gamma   90.00
#
_symmetry.space_group_name_H-M   'P 1'
#
loop_
_entity.id
_entity.type
_entity.pdbx_description
1 polymer ?
#
loop_
_entity_poly.entity_id
_entity_poly.type
_entity_poly.pdbx_seq_one_letter_code
_entity_poly.pdbx_strand_id
1 'polypeptide(L)'
;MTIRKAIMALDLLIENKRKNRDMMLDPTQSWNECNDSANRMTNQIAKDLQNDVDWLQAIKRQLLPEQHRTKIICRHPKKDHDVTSDGQKYCMNCNADL
;
A
#
# COMPACT_ATOMS: atom_id res chain seq x y z
N MET A 1 7.26 10.45 10.90
CA MET A 1 6.76 9.64 9.76
C MET A 1 5.58 10.36 9.13
N THR A 2 5.77 10.99 7.98
CA THR A 2 4.70 11.71 7.27
C THR A 2 3.73 10.74 6.61
N ILE A 3 2.45 11.12 6.49
CA ILE A 3 1.39 10.30 5.86
C ILE A 3 1.79 9.91 4.43
N ARG A 4 2.49 10.79 3.71
CA ARG A 4 3.03 10.51 2.37
C ARG A 4 4.05 9.36 2.38
N LYS A 5 5.00 9.36 3.32
CA LYS A 5 5.98 8.25 3.48
C LYS A 5 5.28 6.95 3.83
N ALA A 6 4.23 7.00 4.67
CA ALA A 6 3.43 5.82 5.00
C ALA A 6 2.69 5.26 3.77
N ILE A 7 2.08 6.13 2.95
CA ILE A 7 1.43 5.71 1.69
C ILE A 7 2.43 5.08 0.72
N MET A 8 3.61 5.69 0.54
CA MET A 8 4.66 5.13 -0.32
C MET A 8 5.15 3.76 0.18
N ALA A 9 5.32 3.59 1.49
CA ALA A 9 5.69 2.31 2.07
C ALA A 9 4.62 1.23 1.83
N LEU A 10 3.33 1.59 1.97
CA LEU A 10 2.23 0.69 1.67
C LEU A 10 2.20 0.29 0.19
N ASP A 11 2.46 1.23 -0.72
CA ASP A 11 2.53 0.94 -2.15
C ASP A 11 3.64 -0.05 -2.49
N LEU A 12 4.84 0.17 -1.95
CA LEU A 12 5.97 -0.74 -2.13
C LEU A 12 5.67 -2.14 -1.56
N LEU A 13 5.02 -2.21 -0.40
CA LEU A 13 4.63 -3.49 0.21
C LEU A 13 3.58 -4.23 -0.62
N ILE A 14 2.56 -3.52 -1.13
CA ILE A 14 1.53 -4.09 -2.00
C ILE A 14 2.15 -4.66 -3.28
N GLU A 15 3.03 -3.90 -3.92
CA GLU A 15 3.73 -4.33 -5.14
C GLU A 15 4.56 -5.59 -4.88
N ASN A 16 5.35 -5.60 -3.80
CA ASN A 16 6.17 -6.75 -3.46
C ASN A 16 5.33 -8.00 -3.15
N LYS A 17 4.22 -7.86 -2.42
CA LYS A 17 3.31 -8.97 -2.11
C LYS A 17 2.66 -9.54 -3.37
N ARG A 18 2.28 -8.70 -4.34
CA ARG A 18 1.76 -9.14 -5.65
C ARG A 18 2.81 -9.91 -6.43
N LYS A 19 4.03 -9.39 -6.51
CA LYS A 19 5.15 -10.07 -7.20
C LYS A 19 5.41 -11.45 -6.60
N ASN A 20 5.41 -11.56 -5.27
CA ASN A 20 5.58 -12.84 -4.58
C ASN A 20 4.42 -13.80 -4.85
N ARG A 21 3.17 -13.29 -4.86
CA ARG A 21 2.00 -14.11 -5.23
C ARG A 21 2.16 -14.68 -6.63
N ASP A 22 2.53 -13.84 -7.59
CA ASP A 22 2.69 -14.25 -8.99
C ASP A 22 3.79 -15.30 -9.15
N MET A 23 4.90 -15.14 -8.43
CA MET A 23 5.96 -16.14 -8.38
C MET A 23 5.49 -17.47 -7.76
N MET A 24 4.64 -17.45 -6.74
CA MET A 24 4.08 -18.68 -6.14
C MET A 24 3.15 -19.42 -7.10
N LEU A 25 2.45 -18.70 -7.97
CA LEU A 25 1.51 -19.25 -8.96
C LEU A 25 2.15 -19.58 -10.31
N ASP A 26 3.42 -19.21 -10.52
CA ASP A 26 4.11 -19.40 -11.79
C ASP A 26 4.29 -20.91 -12.10
N PRO A 27 3.67 -21.43 -13.17
CA PRO A 27 3.70 -22.84 -13.50
C PRO A 27 5.10 -23.35 -13.91
N THR A 28 6.03 -22.43 -14.21
CA THR A 28 7.42 -22.78 -14.58
C THR A 28 8.31 -23.04 -13.37
N GLN A 29 7.80 -22.84 -12.16
CA GLN A 29 8.56 -23.07 -10.93
C GLN A 29 8.52 -24.54 -10.53
N SER A 30 9.64 -25.05 -10.01
CA SER A 30 9.79 -26.46 -9.62
C SER A 30 8.78 -26.94 -8.57
N TRP A 31 8.28 -26.04 -7.72
CA TRP A 31 7.23 -26.35 -6.74
C TRP A 31 5.81 -26.46 -7.34
N ASN A 32 5.64 -26.09 -8.61
CA ASN A 32 4.41 -26.21 -9.37
C ASN A 32 4.47 -27.32 -10.45
N GLU A 33 5.64 -27.92 -10.69
CA GLU A 33 5.86 -28.97 -11.70
C GLU A 33 5.28 -30.34 -11.32
N CYS A 34 5.12 -30.67 -10.02
CA CYS A 34 4.65 -31.97 -9.56
C CYS A 34 3.45 -31.89 -8.59
N ASN A 35 2.47 -32.76 -8.81
CA ASN A 35 1.14 -32.70 -8.19
C ASN A 35 1.13 -33.36 -6.80
N ASP A 36 0.91 -32.54 -5.76
CA ASP A 36 -0.39 -32.44 -5.06
C ASP A 36 -0.18 -31.63 -3.75
N SER A 37 0.87 -31.92 -2.99
CA SER A 37 1.11 -31.24 -1.70
C SER A 37 1.81 -29.88 -1.85
N ALA A 38 2.88 -29.81 -2.65
CA ALA A 38 3.60 -28.56 -2.90
C ALA A 38 2.72 -27.53 -3.60
N ASN A 39 1.99 -27.96 -4.64
CA ASN A 39 1.05 -27.11 -5.38
C ASN A 39 -0.12 -26.62 -4.50
N ARG A 40 -0.67 -27.46 -3.61
CA ARG A 40 -1.68 -27.00 -2.62
C ARG A 40 -1.10 -25.98 -1.65
N MET A 41 0.12 -26.20 -1.18
CA MET A 41 0.79 -25.28 -0.27
C MET A 41 1.10 -23.93 -0.94
N THR A 42 1.61 -23.93 -2.16
CA THR A 42 1.92 -22.70 -2.92
C THR A 42 0.65 -21.92 -3.24
N ASN A 43 -0.45 -22.61 -3.58
CA ASN A 43 -1.77 -21.98 -3.73
C ASN A 43 -2.30 -21.38 -2.44
N GLN A 44 -2.11 -22.04 -1.29
CA GLN A 44 -2.51 -21.48 0.00
C GLN A 44 -1.69 -20.23 0.33
N ILE A 45 -0.37 -20.28 0.13
CA ILE A 45 0.52 -19.11 0.32
C ILE A 45 0.10 -17.98 -0.62
N ALA A 46 -0.23 -18.27 -1.89
CA ALA A 46 -0.71 -17.26 -2.83
C ALA A 46 -2.03 -16.61 -2.38
N LYS A 47 -2.96 -17.39 -1.81
CA LYS A 47 -4.19 -16.86 -1.21
C LYS A 47 -3.89 -15.97 -0.02
N ASP A 48 -2.99 -16.38 0.86
CA ASP A 48 -2.59 -15.58 2.03
C ASP A 48 -1.92 -14.26 1.61
N LEU A 49 -1.06 -14.31 0.59
CA LEU A 49 -0.46 -13.11 -0.02
C LEU A 49 -1.51 -12.19 -0.65
N GLN A 50 -2.57 -12.74 -1.25
CA GLN A 50 -3.67 -11.94 -1.77
C GLN A 50 -4.49 -11.29 -0.64
N ASN A 51 -4.76 -12.03 0.45
CA ASN A 51 -5.42 -11.48 1.63
C ASN A 51 -4.60 -10.33 2.24
N ASP A 52 -3.28 -10.49 2.33
CA ASP A 52 -2.37 -9.42 2.78
C ASP A 52 -2.48 -8.17 1.89
N VAL A 53 -2.50 -8.34 0.57
CA VAL A 53 -2.69 -7.23 -0.38
C VAL A 53 -4.01 -6.52 -0.13
N ASP A 54 -5.09 -7.26 0.09
CA ASP A 54 -6.42 -6.69 0.31
C ASP A 54 -6.47 -5.90 1.64
N TRP A 55 -5.86 -6.43 2.70
CA TRP A 55 -5.70 -5.73 3.97
C TRP A 55 -4.87 -4.44 3.84
N LEU A 56 -3.73 -4.51 3.16
CA LEU A 56 -2.87 -3.34 2.94
C LEU A 56 -3.59 -2.27 2.11
N GLN A 57 -4.38 -2.67 1.12
CA GLN A 57 -5.24 -1.74 0.39
C GLN A 57 -6.33 -1.12 1.26
N ALA A 58 -6.96 -1.89 2.15
CA ALA A 58 -7.95 -1.37 3.08
C ALA A 58 -7.33 -0.34 4.04
N ILE A 59 -6.14 -0.61 4.59
CA ILE A 59 -5.38 0.33 5.40
C ILE A 59 -5.05 1.59 4.59
N LYS A 60 -4.57 1.42 3.35
CA LYS A 60 -4.28 2.55 2.45
C LYS A 60 -5.53 3.43 2.21
N ARG A 61 -6.71 2.82 2.03
CA ARG A 61 -8.00 3.55 1.89
C ARG A 61 -8.41 4.27 3.17
N GLN A 62 -8.06 3.77 4.35
CA GLN A 62 -8.32 4.50 5.60
C GLN A 62 -7.41 5.73 5.75
N LEU A 63 -6.18 5.65 5.24
CA LEU A 63 -5.24 6.78 5.21
C LEU A 63 -5.59 7.81 4.12
N LEU A 64 -6.37 7.42 3.11
CA LEU A 64 -6.84 8.24 2.00
C LEU A 64 -8.36 8.15 1.89
N PRO A 65 -9.14 9.02 2.57
CA PRO A 65 -10.60 8.99 2.49
C PRO A 65 -11.07 8.99 1.04
N GLU A 66 -12.04 8.12 0.69
CA GLU A 66 -12.51 7.91 -0.70
C GLU A 66 -12.90 9.19 -1.44
N GLN A 67 -13.26 10.23 -0.70
CA GLN A 67 -13.64 11.55 -1.18
C GLN A 67 -12.45 12.36 -1.76
N HIS A 68 -11.20 11.91 -1.57
CA HIS A 68 -10.02 12.64 -2.02
C HIS A 68 -8.90 11.75 -2.57
N ARG A 69 -9.21 10.97 -3.61
CA ARG A 69 -8.20 10.23 -4.42
C ARG A 69 -7.13 11.14 -5.06
N THR A 70 -7.26 12.46 -4.96
CA THR A 70 -6.32 13.46 -5.47
C THR A 70 -5.78 14.43 -4.41
N LYS A 71 -6.21 14.37 -3.13
CA LYS A 71 -5.84 15.39 -2.12
C LYS A 71 -5.81 14.82 -0.69
N ILE A 72 -4.69 14.91 0.01
CA ILE A 72 -4.66 14.58 1.45
C ILE A 72 -5.59 15.57 2.17
N ILE A 73 -6.69 15.09 2.78
CA ILE A 73 -7.48 15.92 3.68
C ILE A 73 -6.69 16.06 4.98
N CYS A 74 -6.03 17.20 5.17
CA CYS A 74 -5.50 17.50 6.48
C CYS A 74 -6.67 17.72 7.45
N ARG A 75 -6.76 16.87 8.49
CA ARG A 75 -7.72 16.99 9.61
C ARG A 75 -7.19 17.87 10.74
N HIS A 76 -5.98 18.39 10.61
CA HIS A 76 -5.39 19.25 11.63
C HIS A 76 -6.07 20.64 11.64
N PRO A 77 -6.04 21.34 12.78
CA PRO A 77 -6.60 22.68 12.89
C PRO A 77 -5.99 23.63 11.85
N LYS A 78 -6.75 24.64 11.40
CA LYS A 78 -6.30 25.62 10.38
C LYS A 78 -5.00 26.34 10.73
N LYS A 79 -4.64 26.41 12.03
CA LYS A 79 -3.38 26.98 12.52
C LYS A 79 -2.14 26.17 12.11
N ASP A 80 -2.33 24.90 11.78
CA ASP A 80 -1.26 23.99 11.34
C ASP A 80 -1.12 23.99 9.80
N HIS A 81 -1.80 24.92 9.11
CA HIS A 81 -1.71 25.11 7.67
C HIS A 81 -0.83 26.31 7.35
N ASP A 82 0.06 26.15 6.38
CA ASP A 82 0.96 27.18 5.88
C ASP A 82 0.94 27.21 4.35
N VAL A 83 1.62 28.17 3.73
CA VAL A 83 1.63 28.41 2.29
C VAL A 83 3.06 28.32 1.77
N THR A 84 3.30 27.50 0.76
CA THR A 84 4.61 27.46 0.08
C THR A 84 4.86 28.76 -0.70
N SER A 85 6.11 28.99 -1.12
CA SER A 85 6.52 30.12 -1.97
C SER A 85 5.65 30.28 -3.23
N ASP A 86 5.10 29.17 -3.72
CA ASP A 86 4.28 29.09 -4.93
C ASP A 86 2.78 29.28 -4.67
N GLY A 87 2.39 29.62 -3.43
CA GLY A 87 1.01 29.86 -3.05
C GLY A 87 0.19 28.60 -2.72
N GLN A 88 0.80 27.40 -2.71
CA GLN A 88 0.10 26.17 -2.36
C GLN A 88 -0.04 26.03 -0.84
N LYS A 89 -1.28 25.88 -0.37
CA LYS A 89 -1.57 25.57 1.03
C LYS A 89 -1.17 24.13 1.34
N TYR A 90 -0.29 23.97 2.32
CA TYR A 90 0.07 22.68 2.88
C TYR A 90 -0.21 22.68 4.39
N CYS A 91 -0.23 21.49 4.97
CA CYS A 91 -0.45 21.30 6.39
C CYS A 91 0.87 20.83 6.98
N MET A 92 1.50 21.65 7.84
CA MET A 92 2.82 21.40 8.42
C MET A 92 2.86 20.05 9.15
N ASN A 93 1.75 19.64 9.78
CA ASN A 93 1.67 18.34 10.46
C ASN A 93 1.37 17.15 9.51
N CYS A 94 0.82 17.38 8.33
CA CYS A 94 0.66 16.32 7.30
C CYS A 94 1.93 16.16 6.45
N ASN A 95 2.65 17.27 6.24
CA ASN A 95 3.86 17.36 5.45
C ASN A 95 4.99 17.96 6.31
N ALA A 96 5.31 17.32 7.44
CA ALA A 96 6.38 17.76 8.33
C ALA A 96 7.80 17.67 7.71
N ASP A 97 7.88 17.24 6.44
CA ASP A 97 9.11 17.12 5.66
C ASP A 97 9.17 18.14 4.49
N LEU A 98 8.24 19.12 4.44
CA LEU A 98 8.43 20.36 3.67
C LEU A 98 9.30 21.31 4.50
#